data_AF-A0A921TCD4-F1
#
_entry.id   AF-A0A921TCD4-F1
#
_cell.length_a   1.000
_cell.length_b   1.000
_cell.length_c   1.000
_cell.angle_alpha   90.00
_cell.angle_beta   90.00
_cell.angle_gamma   90.00
#
_symmetry.space_group_name_H-M   'P 1'
#
loop_
_entity.id
_entity.type
_entity.pdbx_description
1 polymer ?
#
loop_
_entity_poly.entity_id
_entity_poly.type
_entity_poly.pdbx_seq_one_letter_code
_entity_poly.pdbx_strand_id
1 'polypeptide(L)'
;MSMNLVTTLYLIASICFIQALKGLSHPTTSRRGNLFGMLGMALAVLTTVGLIYKLGAELATAGIGYVIVGLLVGGTAGSIMAKRVEMTKMPELVAFMHSMIGLAAVFIAIAAVVEPQSLGIVKQLGDSIPAGNRLELFLGAAIGAITFSGSVIAFGKLSGKYKFRLFQGAPVQFGGQHKLNLILGLATLGLGLAFMLTGNLTAFALMLALAFVLGVLIIIPIGGADMPVVVSMLNSYSGWAAAGIGFSLNNSMLIIAGSLVGSSGAILSYIMCKAMNRSFFNVLLGGFGNAPDAGAAAGSKEARPVKSGSADDATFLLTNADTVIIVPGYGLAVARAQHALKELTEKLTHHGVTVKYAIHPVAGRMPGHMNVLLAEAEVPYDQVFEMEDINSEFGQADVVLVLGANDVVNPAAKNDPNSPIAGMPILEAFKAKTIIVNKRSMASGYAGLDNELFYLDKTMMVFGDAKKVIEDMVKAVE
;
A
#
# COMPACT_ATOMS: atom_id res chain seq x y z
N MET A 1 3.42 16.05 -36.65
CA MET A 1 2.09 16.04 -35.98
C MET A 1 1.59 17.47 -35.75
N SER A 2 0.31 17.77 -35.96
CA SER A 2 -0.25 19.08 -35.54
C SER A 2 -0.35 19.16 -34.01
N MET A 3 -0.36 20.37 -33.43
CA MET A 3 -0.50 20.50 -31.97
C MET A 3 -1.87 20.00 -31.49
N ASN A 4 -2.92 20.25 -32.29
CA ASN A 4 -4.25 19.72 -32.05
C ASN A 4 -4.26 18.18 -31.98
N LEU A 5 -3.51 17.50 -32.86
CA LEU A 5 -3.40 16.05 -32.81
C LEU A 5 -2.71 15.58 -31.52
N VAL A 6 -1.62 16.23 -31.09
CA VAL A 6 -0.94 15.91 -29.83
C VAL A 6 -1.89 16.03 -28.63
N THR A 7 -2.62 17.14 -28.54
CA THR A 7 -3.61 17.36 -27.48
C THR A 7 -4.71 16.31 -27.50
N THR A 8 -5.25 15.97 -28.68
CA THR A 8 -6.28 14.94 -28.82
C THR A 8 -5.77 13.56 -28.40
N LEU A 9 -4.55 13.18 -28.78
CA LEU A 9 -3.98 11.88 -28.38
C LEU A 9 -3.72 11.81 -26.87
N TYR A 10 -3.26 12.90 -26.24
CA TYR A 10 -3.15 12.99 -24.79
C TYR A 10 -4.49 12.93 -24.08
N LEU A 11 -5.55 13.52 -24.65
CA LEU A 11 -6.90 13.38 -24.13
C LEU A 11 -7.39 11.93 -24.20
N ILE A 12 -7.18 11.25 -25.33
CA ILE A 12 -7.52 9.83 -25.49
C ILE A 12 -6.75 8.97 -24.48
N ALA A 13 -5.44 9.21 -24.32
CA ALA A 13 -4.63 8.51 -23.31
C ALA A 13 -5.17 8.73 -21.89
N SER A 14 -5.61 9.94 -21.58
CA SER A 14 -6.21 10.29 -20.29
C SER A 14 -7.53 9.54 -20.05
N ILE A 15 -8.39 9.42 -21.08
CA ILE A 15 -9.62 8.62 -21.02
C ILE A 15 -9.27 7.14 -20.78
N CYS A 16 -8.23 6.61 -21.44
CA CYS A 16 -7.76 5.25 -21.21
C CYS A 16 -7.32 5.04 -19.75
N PHE A 17 -6.61 6.00 -19.11
CA PHE A 17 -6.26 5.88 -17.69
C PHE A 17 -7.48 5.91 -16.76
N ILE A 18 -8.50 6.71 -17.06
CA ILE A 18 -9.77 6.70 -16.30
C ILE A 18 -10.44 5.32 -16.43
N GLN A 19 -10.51 4.78 -17.64
CA GLN A 19 -11.08 3.45 -17.88
C GLN A 19 -10.23 2.33 -17.27
N ALA A 20 -8.92 2.53 -17.13
CA ALA A 20 -8.06 1.59 -16.44
C ALA A 20 -8.45 1.48 -14.97
N LEU A 21 -8.56 2.61 -14.26
CA LEU A 21 -8.98 2.64 -12.85
C LEU A 21 -10.40 2.08 -12.67
N LYS A 22 -11.33 2.45 -13.55
CA LYS A 22 -12.70 1.91 -13.51
C LYS A 22 -12.73 0.40 -13.77
N GLY A 23 -11.91 -0.10 -14.69
CA GLY A 23 -11.84 -1.54 -14.95
C GLY A 23 -11.22 -2.31 -13.79
N LEU A 24 -10.26 -1.71 -13.07
CA LEU A 24 -9.60 -2.31 -11.91
C LEU A 24 -10.46 -2.35 -10.65
N SER A 25 -11.59 -1.63 -10.60
CA SER A 25 -12.48 -1.63 -9.43
C SER A 25 -13.32 -2.91 -9.30
N HIS A 26 -13.31 -3.79 -10.30
CA HIS A 26 -14.04 -5.06 -10.25
C HIS A 26 -13.20 -6.22 -10.82
N PRO A 27 -13.15 -7.40 -10.18
CA PRO A 27 -12.34 -8.52 -10.63
C PRO A 27 -12.63 -8.96 -12.08
N THR A 28 -13.90 -9.00 -12.47
CA THR A 28 -14.35 -9.41 -13.82
C THR A 28 -13.89 -8.46 -14.92
N THR A 29 -13.72 -7.17 -14.61
CA THR A 29 -13.27 -6.15 -15.57
C THR A 29 -11.78 -5.83 -15.46
N SER A 30 -11.09 -6.36 -14.45
CA SER A 30 -9.69 -6.03 -14.11
C SER A 30 -8.72 -6.18 -15.29
N ARG A 31 -8.85 -7.27 -16.06
CA ARG A 31 -8.03 -7.53 -17.26
C ARG A 31 -8.24 -6.46 -18.34
N ARG A 32 -9.49 -6.06 -18.55
CA ARG A 32 -9.83 -4.99 -19.52
C ARG A 32 -9.34 -3.63 -19.02
N GLY A 33 -9.44 -3.36 -17.72
CA GLY A 33 -8.85 -2.18 -17.09
C GLY A 33 -7.34 -2.10 -17.33
N ASN A 34 -6.61 -3.19 -17.07
CA ASN A 34 -5.17 -3.25 -17.32
C ASN A 34 -4.82 -3.01 -18.81
N LEU A 35 -5.61 -3.58 -19.73
CA LEU A 35 -5.43 -3.31 -21.17
C LEU A 35 -5.59 -1.83 -21.51
N PHE A 36 -6.60 -1.15 -20.96
CA PHE A 36 -6.74 0.30 -21.15
C PHE A 36 -5.54 1.07 -20.61
N GLY A 37 -4.98 0.67 -19.46
CA GLY A 37 -3.77 1.26 -18.90
C GLY A 37 -2.56 1.11 -19.83
N MET A 38 -2.34 -0.09 -20.36
CA MET A 38 -1.26 -0.36 -21.33
C MET A 38 -1.42 0.46 -22.61
N LEU A 39 -2.63 0.51 -23.18
CA LEU A 39 -2.91 1.29 -24.39
C LEU A 39 -2.75 2.79 -24.15
N GLY A 40 -3.22 3.30 -23.01
CA GLY A 40 -3.07 4.70 -22.61
C GLY A 40 -1.61 5.11 -22.48
N MET A 41 -0.79 4.29 -21.81
CA MET A 41 0.65 4.54 -21.66
C MET A 41 1.38 4.46 -23.01
N ALA A 42 1.10 3.45 -23.83
CA ALA A 42 1.68 3.33 -25.16
C ALA A 42 1.36 4.56 -26.03
N LEU A 43 0.10 5.01 -26.02
CA LEU A 43 -0.33 6.18 -26.75
C LEU A 43 0.38 7.46 -26.27
N ALA A 44 0.49 7.65 -24.95
CA ALA A 44 1.18 8.79 -24.35
C ALA A 44 2.68 8.85 -24.73
N VAL A 45 3.37 7.70 -24.64
CA VAL A 45 4.79 7.60 -25.01
C VAL A 45 4.99 7.88 -26.49
N LEU A 46 4.21 7.24 -27.38
CA LEU A 46 4.31 7.47 -28.82
C LEU A 46 4.00 8.92 -29.22
N THR A 47 3.00 9.52 -28.58
CA THR A 47 2.67 10.94 -28.78
C THR A 47 3.83 11.86 -28.37
N THR A 48 4.47 11.56 -27.24
CA THR A 48 5.63 12.32 -26.74
C THR A 48 6.83 12.19 -27.69
N VAL A 49 7.10 10.98 -28.20
CA VAL A 49 8.14 10.74 -29.21
C VAL A 49 7.86 11.55 -30.48
N GLY A 50 6.62 11.52 -30.98
CA GLY A 50 6.22 12.31 -32.14
C GLY A 50 6.31 13.82 -31.92
N LEU A 51 6.09 14.28 -30.68
CA LEU A 51 6.28 15.67 -30.27
C LEU A 51 7.76 16.07 -30.27
N ILE A 52 8.65 15.22 -29.76
CA ILE A 52 10.11 15.43 -29.77
C ILE A 52 10.63 15.58 -31.22
N TYR A 53 10.22 14.70 -32.13
CA TYR A 53 10.61 14.78 -33.55
C TYR A 53 10.13 16.06 -34.24
N LYS A 54 9.00 16.63 -33.80
CA LYS A 54 8.47 17.88 -34.36
C LYS A 54 9.22 19.11 -33.82
N LEU A 55 9.56 19.10 -32.53
CA LEU A 55 10.18 20.23 -31.86
C LEU A 55 11.69 20.33 -32.13
N GLY A 56 12.37 19.22 -32.40
CA GLY A 56 13.81 19.22 -32.61
C GLY A 56 14.22 19.37 -34.07
N ALA A 57 14.82 20.50 -34.42
CA ALA A 57 15.75 20.61 -35.55
C ALA A 57 17.17 20.17 -35.10
N GLU A 58 17.89 19.46 -35.97
CA GLU A 58 19.30 18.94 -35.92
C GLU A 58 19.84 18.29 -34.62
N LEU A 59 19.59 18.80 -33.42
CA LEU A 59 19.99 18.20 -32.13
C LEU A 59 19.10 17.03 -31.65
N ALA A 60 17.91 16.85 -32.24
CA ALA A 60 16.94 15.83 -31.82
C ALA A 60 17.44 14.38 -32.03
N THR A 61 18.35 14.15 -32.98
CA THR A 61 18.84 12.82 -33.33
C THR A 61 19.77 12.22 -32.27
N ALA A 62 20.57 13.05 -31.58
CA ALA A 62 21.41 12.60 -30.46
C ALA A 62 20.60 12.49 -29.15
N GLY A 63 19.72 13.45 -28.88
CA GLY A 63 18.89 13.49 -27.67
C GLY A 63 17.92 12.30 -27.55
N ILE A 64 17.33 11.88 -28.66
CA ILE A 64 16.39 10.75 -28.65
C ILE A 64 17.08 9.41 -28.33
N GLY A 65 18.37 9.27 -28.66
CA GLY A 65 19.18 8.12 -28.28
C GLY A 65 19.22 7.94 -26.77
N TYR A 66 19.46 9.02 -26.02
CA TYR A 66 19.44 8.99 -24.55
C TYR A 66 18.06 8.66 -23.99
N VAL A 67 16.98 9.18 -24.59
CA VAL A 67 15.60 8.87 -24.19
C VAL A 67 15.29 7.38 -24.39
N ILE A 68 15.65 6.82 -25.55
CA ILE A 68 15.42 5.41 -25.87
C ILE A 68 16.25 4.51 -24.94
N VAL A 69 17.53 4.83 -24.72
CA VAL A 69 18.39 4.08 -23.79
C VAL A 69 17.81 4.12 -22.38
N GLY A 70 17.41 5.29 -21.89
CA GLY A 70 16.77 5.43 -20.58
C GLY A 70 15.48 4.61 -20.45
N LEU A 71 14.61 4.67 -21.47
CA LEU A 71 13.38 3.89 -21.53
C LEU A 71 13.64 2.38 -21.52
N LEU A 72 14.61 1.92 -22.31
CA LEU A 72 14.97 0.51 -22.40
C LEU A 72 15.61 0.00 -21.10
N VAL A 73 16.55 0.75 -20.53
CA VAL A 73 17.21 0.38 -19.27
C VAL A 73 16.19 0.36 -18.12
N GLY A 74 15.43 1.44 -17.94
CA GLY A 74 14.42 1.54 -16.89
C GLY A 74 13.28 0.54 -17.06
N GLY A 75 12.74 0.43 -18.29
CA GLY A 75 11.67 -0.51 -18.62
C GLY A 75 12.08 -1.98 -18.47
N THR A 76 13.31 -2.33 -18.88
CA THR A 76 13.83 -3.69 -18.72
C THR A 76 14.08 -4.02 -17.25
N ALA A 77 14.74 -3.12 -16.50
CA ALA A 77 14.99 -3.32 -15.08
C ALA A 77 13.68 -3.47 -14.29
N GLY A 78 12.70 -2.59 -14.54
CA GLY A 78 11.37 -2.67 -13.93
C GLY A 78 10.64 -3.97 -14.28
N SER A 79 10.70 -4.39 -15.55
CA SER A 79 10.08 -5.65 -16.00
C SER A 79 10.70 -6.89 -15.34
N ILE A 80 12.03 -6.91 -15.20
CA ILE A 80 12.73 -8.02 -14.54
C ILE A 80 12.37 -8.06 -13.04
N MET A 81 12.34 -6.91 -12.37
CA MET A 81 11.96 -6.82 -10.96
C MET A 81 10.53 -7.29 -10.74
N ALA A 82 9.58 -6.82 -11.56
CA ALA A 82 8.17 -7.18 -11.46
C ALA A 82 7.92 -8.68 -11.72
N LYS A 83 8.68 -9.33 -12.61
CA LYS A 83 8.55 -10.76 -12.90
C LYS A 83 9.14 -11.68 -11.83
N ARG A 84 10.09 -11.20 -11.03
CA ARG A 84 10.83 -12.02 -10.05
C ARG A 84 10.36 -11.83 -8.61
N VAL A 85 9.56 -10.81 -8.34
CA VAL A 85 9.06 -10.51 -7.00
C VAL A 85 8.03 -11.56 -6.57
N GLU A 86 8.10 -11.98 -5.31
CA GLU A 86 7.10 -12.86 -4.72
C GLU A 86 5.89 -12.04 -4.26
N MET A 87 4.67 -12.60 -4.30
CA MET A 87 3.45 -11.86 -3.94
C MET A 87 3.46 -11.31 -2.50
N THR A 88 4.15 -12.01 -1.59
CA THR A 88 4.35 -11.56 -0.19
C THR A 88 5.25 -10.32 -0.06
N LYS A 89 6.05 -10.01 -1.09
CA LYS A 89 6.97 -8.87 -1.19
C LYS A 89 6.42 -7.73 -2.06
N MET A 90 5.18 -7.83 -2.55
CA MET A 90 4.53 -6.75 -3.29
C MET A 90 4.52 -5.40 -2.55
N PRO A 91 4.34 -5.32 -1.21
CA PRO A 91 4.36 -4.03 -0.52
C PRO A 91 5.70 -3.27 -0.65
N GLU A 92 6.84 -3.97 -0.54
CA GLU A 92 8.16 -3.33 -0.67
C GLU A 92 8.41 -2.89 -2.12
N LEU A 93 8.00 -3.68 -3.11
CA LEU A 93 8.15 -3.30 -4.51
C LEU A 93 7.34 -2.04 -4.85
N VAL A 94 6.10 -1.95 -4.37
CA VAL A 94 5.25 -0.77 -4.58
C VAL A 94 5.88 0.48 -3.95
N ALA A 95 6.42 0.37 -2.72
CA ALA A 95 7.16 1.47 -2.11
C ALA A 95 8.37 1.90 -2.97
N PHE A 96 9.15 0.94 -3.47
CA PHE A 96 10.28 1.24 -4.35
C PHE A 96 9.82 1.96 -5.64
N MET A 97 8.73 1.52 -6.28
CA MET A 97 8.22 2.17 -7.50
C MET A 97 7.79 3.62 -7.25
N HIS A 98 7.12 3.91 -6.13
CA HIS A 98 6.78 5.30 -5.77
C HIS A 98 8.02 6.15 -5.53
N SER A 99 9.10 5.57 -5.00
CA SER A 99 10.36 6.31 -4.84
C SER A 99 10.87 6.80 -6.20
N MET A 100 10.81 5.94 -7.23
CA MET A 100 11.29 6.29 -8.57
C MET A 100 10.44 7.35 -9.24
N ILE A 101 9.11 7.33 -9.02
CA ILE A 101 8.20 8.38 -9.51
C ILE A 101 8.55 9.73 -8.86
N GLY A 102 8.76 9.75 -7.54
CA GLY A 102 9.16 10.96 -6.82
C GLY A 102 10.48 11.53 -7.32
N LEU A 103 11.48 10.67 -7.56
CA LEU A 103 12.78 11.09 -8.08
C LEU A 103 12.69 11.61 -9.53
N ALA A 104 11.86 10.99 -10.36
CA ALA A 104 11.60 11.47 -11.72
C ALA A 104 10.99 12.88 -11.71
N ALA A 105 10.03 13.15 -10.81
CA ALA A 105 9.46 14.50 -10.64
C ALA A 105 10.52 15.52 -10.23
N VAL A 106 11.45 15.15 -9.33
CA VAL A 106 12.58 16.02 -8.93
C VAL A 106 13.50 16.30 -10.12
N PHE A 107 13.88 15.29 -10.90
CA PHE A 107 14.74 15.50 -12.07
C PHE A 107 14.07 16.36 -13.14
N ILE A 108 12.76 16.18 -13.38
CA ILE A 108 12.03 17.03 -14.32
C ILE A 108 11.98 18.47 -13.80
N ALA A 109 11.75 18.68 -12.50
CA ALA A 109 11.77 20.02 -11.92
C ALA A 109 13.14 20.69 -12.02
N ILE A 110 14.23 19.97 -11.72
CA ILE A 110 15.59 20.48 -11.87
C ILE A 110 15.85 20.87 -13.33
N ALA A 111 15.49 20.00 -14.29
CA ALA A 111 15.61 20.30 -15.71
C ALA A 111 14.80 21.54 -16.12
N ALA A 112 13.58 21.69 -15.61
CA ALA A 112 12.71 22.83 -15.87
C ALA A 112 13.22 24.14 -15.26
N VAL A 113 13.96 24.08 -14.15
CA VAL A 113 14.53 25.26 -13.51
C VAL A 113 15.86 25.67 -14.15
N VAL A 114 16.70 24.69 -14.49
CA VAL A 114 18.03 24.94 -15.07
C VAL A 114 17.95 25.26 -16.56
N GLU A 115 17.05 24.58 -17.28
CA GLU A 115 16.92 24.67 -18.73
C GLU A 115 15.45 24.91 -19.16
N PRO A 116 14.80 26.00 -18.68
CA PRO A 116 13.37 26.24 -18.89
C PRO A 116 12.99 26.42 -20.37
N GLN A 117 13.91 26.90 -21.21
CA GLN A 117 13.68 27.09 -22.64
C GLN A 117 13.47 25.77 -23.38
N SER A 118 14.20 24.71 -22.99
CA SER A 118 14.12 23.40 -23.65
C SER A 118 12.78 22.70 -23.38
N LEU A 119 12.08 23.12 -22.33
CA LEU A 119 10.74 22.64 -21.99
C LEU A 119 9.63 23.60 -22.42
N GLY A 120 9.97 24.69 -23.13
CA GLY A 120 9.00 25.66 -23.64
C GLY A 120 8.34 26.51 -22.54
N ILE A 121 8.94 26.58 -21.35
CA ILE A 121 8.45 27.41 -20.23
C ILE A 121 8.78 28.89 -20.47
N VAL A 122 9.94 29.14 -21.08
CA VAL A 122 10.39 30.48 -21.49
C VAL A 122 10.84 30.48 -22.94
N LYS A 123 10.99 31.67 -23.55
CA LYS A 123 11.36 31.79 -24.96
C LYS A 123 12.87 31.70 -25.19
N GLN A 124 13.67 32.28 -24.29
CA GLN A 124 15.13 32.28 -24.37
C GLN A 124 15.76 31.95 -23.02
N LEU A 125 16.96 31.37 -23.05
CA LEU A 125 17.75 31.15 -21.83
C LEU A 125 18.05 32.51 -21.17
N GLY A 126 17.76 32.61 -19.87
CA GLY A 126 17.91 33.84 -19.10
C GLY A 126 16.61 34.62 -18.90
N ASP A 127 15.55 34.30 -19.64
CA ASP A 127 14.20 34.79 -19.33
C ASP A 127 13.76 34.30 -17.94
N SER A 128 13.11 35.18 -17.18
CA SER A 128 12.56 34.81 -15.88
C SER A 128 11.41 33.81 -16.07
N ILE A 129 11.50 32.67 -15.38
CA ILE A 129 10.40 31.71 -15.28
C ILE A 129 9.18 32.44 -14.67
N PRO A 130 7.97 32.30 -15.26
CA PRO A 130 6.77 32.91 -14.69
C PRO A 130 6.52 32.45 -13.24
N ALA A 131 5.97 33.33 -12.40
CA ALA A 131 5.75 33.02 -10.98
C ALA A 131 4.84 31.81 -10.77
N GLY A 132 3.84 31.61 -11.65
CA GLY A 132 2.98 30.41 -11.65
C GLY A 132 3.76 29.12 -11.87
N ASN A 133 4.59 29.06 -12.92
CA ASN A 133 5.44 27.90 -13.16
C ASN A 133 6.43 27.67 -12.01
N ARG A 134 6.99 28.73 -11.41
CA ARG A 134 7.87 28.58 -10.22
C ARG A 134 7.13 27.98 -9.02
N LEU A 135 5.87 28.38 -8.79
CA LEU A 135 5.00 27.80 -7.76
C LEU A 135 4.79 26.30 -7.99
N GLU A 136 4.39 25.93 -9.20
CA GLU A 136 4.12 24.55 -9.60
C GLU A 136 5.40 23.68 -9.53
N LEU A 137 6.54 24.20 -10.00
CA LEU A 137 7.83 23.52 -9.97
C LEU A 137 8.30 23.29 -8.53
N PHE A 138 8.19 24.27 -7.64
CA PHE A 138 8.60 24.07 -6.25
C PHE A 138 7.70 23.03 -5.57
N LEU A 139 6.38 23.08 -5.78
CA LEU A 139 5.45 22.14 -5.17
C LEU A 139 5.71 20.72 -5.67
N GLY A 140 5.80 20.54 -6.99
CA GLY A 140 6.07 19.25 -7.61
C GLY A 140 7.41 18.66 -7.16
N ALA A 141 8.46 19.49 -7.11
CA ALA A 141 9.79 19.09 -6.67
C ALA A 141 9.84 18.69 -5.19
N ALA A 142 9.27 19.51 -4.30
CA ALA A 142 9.28 19.25 -2.86
C ALA A 142 8.47 17.98 -2.52
N ILE A 143 7.27 17.84 -3.08
CA ILE A 143 6.44 16.64 -2.89
C ILE A 143 7.16 15.41 -3.46
N GLY A 144 7.80 15.52 -4.64
CA GLY A 144 8.59 14.45 -5.25
C GLY A 144 9.78 14.01 -4.38
N ALA A 145 10.53 14.96 -3.81
CA ALA A 145 11.68 14.67 -2.95
C ALA A 145 11.26 14.00 -1.62
N ILE A 146 10.16 14.47 -1.01
CA ILE A 146 9.55 13.83 0.17
C ILE A 146 9.11 12.41 -0.18
N THR A 147 8.48 12.23 -1.34
CA THR A 147 8.01 10.92 -1.83
C THR A 147 9.16 9.96 -2.04
N PHE A 148 10.24 10.39 -2.69
CA PHE A 148 11.43 9.56 -2.92
C PHE A 148 12.03 9.08 -1.60
N SER A 149 12.42 10.02 -0.75
CA SER A 149 13.13 9.72 0.50
C SER A 149 12.25 8.93 1.47
N GLY A 150 10.97 9.29 1.61
CA GLY A 150 10.01 8.56 2.44
C GLY A 150 9.77 7.13 1.95
N SER A 151 9.62 6.95 0.64
CA SER A 151 9.43 5.63 0.03
C SER A 151 10.65 4.73 0.16
N VAL A 152 11.87 5.28 0.14
CA VAL A 152 13.10 4.52 0.43
C VAL A 152 13.11 4.00 1.87
N ILE A 153 12.70 4.81 2.85
CA ILE A 153 12.56 4.35 4.24
C ILE A 153 11.48 3.26 4.34
N ALA A 154 10.32 3.46 3.71
CA ALA A 154 9.23 2.50 3.72
C ALA A 154 9.64 1.15 3.09
N PHE A 155 10.34 1.18 1.94
CA PHE A 155 10.94 0.01 1.31
C PHE A 155 11.88 -0.72 2.28
N GLY A 156 12.81 -0.01 2.91
CA GLY A 156 13.75 -0.60 3.86
C GLY A 156 13.05 -1.31 5.03
N LYS A 157 12.06 -0.64 5.63
CA LYS A 157 11.25 -1.16 6.75
C LYS A 157 10.42 -2.38 6.38
N LEU A 158 9.86 -2.41 5.18
CA LEU A 158 9.06 -3.54 4.68
C LEU A 158 9.94 -4.74 4.30
N SER A 159 11.16 -4.49 3.83
CA SER A 159 12.08 -5.55 3.42
C SER A 159 12.58 -6.41 4.57
N GLY A 160 12.85 -5.80 5.73
CA GLY A 160 13.36 -6.50 6.90
C GLY A 160 14.75 -7.13 6.74
N LYS A 161 15.40 -6.99 5.58
CA LYS A 161 16.74 -7.53 5.27
C LYS A 161 17.88 -6.66 5.78
N TYR A 162 17.64 -5.36 5.93
CA TYR A 162 18.71 -4.39 6.18
C TYR A 162 18.94 -4.20 7.68
N LYS A 163 20.22 -4.20 8.07
CA LYS A 163 20.65 -3.94 9.46
C LYS A 163 20.64 -2.46 9.85
N PHE A 164 20.49 -1.56 8.86
CA PHE A 164 20.48 -0.13 9.09
C PHE A 164 19.27 0.28 9.95
N ARG A 165 19.51 1.02 11.05
CA ARG A 165 18.49 1.29 12.08
C ARG A 165 17.20 1.93 11.54
N LEU A 166 17.31 2.81 10.55
CA LEU A 166 16.14 3.47 9.94
C LEU A 166 15.29 2.52 9.08
N PHE A 167 15.88 1.42 8.60
CA PHE A 167 15.21 0.38 7.82
C PHE A 167 14.69 -0.77 8.69
N GLN A 168 14.82 -0.68 10.01
CA GLN A 168 14.18 -1.65 10.91
C GLN A 168 12.72 -1.29 11.12
N GLY A 169 11.86 -2.30 11.24
CA GLY A 169 10.42 -2.11 11.46
C GLY A 169 10.07 -1.40 12.77
N ALA A 170 10.99 -1.36 13.75
CA ALA A 170 10.76 -0.64 15.00
C ALA A 170 10.81 0.89 14.77
N PRO A 171 9.81 1.67 15.26
CA PRO A 171 9.83 3.12 15.25
C PRO A 171 11.17 3.72 15.71
N VAL A 172 11.59 4.80 15.06
CA VAL A 172 12.73 5.62 15.50
C VAL A 172 12.18 6.98 15.89
N GLN A 173 12.17 7.25 17.19
CA GLN A 173 11.70 8.51 17.76
C GLN A 173 12.82 9.17 18.57
N PHE A 174 12.87 10.49 18.57
CA PHE A 174 13.80 11.27 19.41
C PHE A 174 13.13 12.54 19.95
N GLY A 175 13.65 13.05 21.06
CA GLY A 175 13.12 14.25 21.73
C GLY A 175 13.11 15.46 20.80
N GLY A 176 11.95 16.13 20.67
CA GLY A 176 11.80 17.32 19.83
C GLY A 176 11.60 17.06 18.33
N GLN A 177 11.45 15.80 17.90
CA GLN A 177 11.27 15.44 16.48
C GLN A 177 10.13 16.20 15.80
N HIS A 178 8.95 16.34 16.44
CA HIS A 178 7.84 17.10 15.84
C HIS A 178 8.18 18.58 15.64
N LYS A 179 8.89 19.19 16.59
CA LYS A 179 9.35 20.58 16.47
C LYS A 179 10.35 20.71 15.32
N LEU A 180 11.30 19.78 15.20
CA LEU A 180 12.25 19.75 14.09
C LEU A 180 11.52 19.59 12.75
N ASN A 181 10.61 18.64 12.64
CA ASN A 181 9.83 18.41 11.41
C ASN A 181 9.01 19.64 11.02
N LEU A 182 8.39 20.33 11.98
CA LEU A 182 7.66 21.57 11.75
C LEU A 182 8.58 22.68 11.25
N ILE A 183 9.74 22.89 11.90
CA ILE A 183 10.72 23.91 11.50
C ILE A 183 11.23 23.62 10.08
N LEU A 184 11.59 22.36 9.78
CA LEU A 184 12.05 21.97 8.45
C LEU A 184 10.95 22.11 7.40
N GLY A 185 9.70 21.79 7.73
CA GLY A 185 8.55 21.99 6.85
C GLY A 185 8.31 23.46 6.52
N LEU A 186 8.33 24.33 7.54
CA LEU A 186 8.20 25.78 7.36
C LEU A 186 9.39 26.37 6.60
N ALA A 187 10.61 25.91 6.87
CA ALA A 187 11.80 26.33 6.13
C ALA A 187 11.74 25.90 4.65
N THR A 188 11.29 24.67 4.38
CA THR A 188 11.06 24.17 3.01
C THR A 188 10.03 25.04 2.30
N LEU A 189 8.89 25.34 2.93
CA LEU A 189 7.86 26.21 2.37
C LEU A 189 8.37 27.64 2.14
N GLY A 190 9.09 28.22 3.12
CA GLY A 190 9.67 29.56 3.02
C GLY A 190 10.69 29.69 1.89
N LEU A 191 11.56 28.69 1.72
CA LEU A 191 12.52 28.64 0.61
C LEU A 191 11.81 28.44 -0.75
N GLY A 192 10.75 27.62 -0.79
CA GLY A 192 9.91 27.47 -1.98
C GLY A 192 9.22 28.77 -2.39
N LEU A 193 8.66 29.50 -1.44
CA LEU A 193 8.07 30.84 -1.67
C LEU A 193 9.14 31.86 -2.07
N ALA A 194 10.33 31.82 -1.46
CA ALA A 194 11.45 32.66 -1.87
C ALA A 194 11.84 32.38 -3.34
N PHE A 195 11.91 31.12 -3.75
CA PHE A 195 12.11 30.75 -5.16
C PHE A 195 10.96 31.24 -6.05
N MET A 196 9.70 31.06 -5.64
CA MET A 196 8.53 31.53 -6.38
C MET A 196 8.57 33.04 -6.65
N LEU A 197 8.99 33.84 -5.67
CA LEU A 197 9.03 35.30 -5.79
C LEU A 197 10.28 35.77 -6.54
N THR A 198 11.44 35.22 -6.20
CA THR A 198 12.75 35.76 -6.63
C THR A 198 13.40 35.00 -7.78
N GLY A 199 13.03 33.74 -8.00
CA GLY A 199 13.69 32.85 -8.96
C GLY A 199 15.06 32.34 -8.48
N ASN A 200 15.40 32.56 -7.20
CA ASN A 200 16.70 32.21 -6.65
C ASN A 200 16.95 30.69 -6.64
N LEU A 201 17.92 30.26 -7.44
CA LEU A 201 18.27 28.84 -7.59
C LEU A 201 18.83 28.21 -6.31
N THR A 202 19.54 28.98 -5.48
CA THR A 202 20.03 28.52 -4.18
C THR A 202 18.86 28.23 -3.24
N ALA A 203 17.82 29.07 -3.23
CA ALA A 203 16.61 28.82 -2.46
C ALA A 203 15.92 27.52 -2.91
N PHE A 204 15.82 27.29 -4.23
CA PHE A 204 15.29 26.04 -4.78
C PHE A 204 16.14 24.81 -4.40
N ALA A 205 17.46 24.90 -4.52
CA ALA A 205 18.36 23.79 -4.16
C ALA A 205 18.32 23.46 -2.67
N LEU A 206 18.30 24.47 -1.80
CA LEU A 206 18.16 24.28 -0.35
C LEU A 206 16.79 23.71 0.02
N MET A 207 15.71 24.20 -0.60
CA MET A 207 14.37 23.63 -0.44
C MET A 207 14.36 22.13 -0.80
N LEU A 208 14.95 21.76 -1.94
CA LEU A 208 15.06 20.36 -2.37
C LEU A 208 15.81 19.49 -1.36
N ALA A 209 16.97 19.96 -0.90
CA ALA A 209 17.76 19.25 0.10
C ALA A 209 16.97 19.05 1.41
N LEU A 210 16.28 20.07 1.88
CA LEU A 210 15.41 19.96 3.06
C LEU A 210 14.23 19.03 2.83
N ALA A 211 13.63 19.03 1.65
CA ALA A 211 12.52 18.12 1.31
C ALA A 211 12.94 16.64 1.33
N PHE A 212 14.16 16.31 0.87
CA PHE A 212 14.71 14.95 1.02
C PHE A 212 14.93 14.56 2.49
N VAL A 213 15.44 15.49 3.31
CA VAL A 213 15.62 15.23 4.75
C VAL A 213 14.25 15.05 5.43
N LEU A 214 13.29 15.91 5.08
CA LEU A 214 11.94 15.87 5.65
C LEU A 214 11.24 14.54 5.34
N GLY A 215 11.33 14.03 4.10
CA GLY A 215 10.73 12.74 3.76
C GLY A 215 11.32 11.57 4.55
N VAL A 216 12.61 11.60 4.91
CA VAL A 216 13.15 10.64 5.89
C VAL A 216 12.52 10.85 7.27
N LEU A 217 12.57 12.08 7.79
CA LEU A 217 12.20 12.38 9.18
C LEU A 217 10.72 12.17 9.51
N ILE A 218 9.83 12.27 8.53
CA ILE A 218 8.38 12.01 8.72
C ILE A 218 8.04 10.51 8.68
N ILE A 219 8.87 9.65 8.07
CA ILE A 219 8.60 8.20 7.94
C ILE A 219 9.33 7.36 8.98
N ILE A 220 10.49 7.80 9.49
CA ILE A 220 11.22 7.07 10.53
C ILE A 220 10.45 6.82 11.86
N PRO A 221 9.52 7.67 12.34
CA PRO A 221 8.79 7.39 13.58
C PRO A 221 7.63 6.40 13.38
N ILE A 222 7.27 6.08 12.13
CA ILE A 222 6.14 5.19 11.84
C ILE A 222 6.61 3.73 11.90
N GLY A 223 5.89 2.85 12.58
CA GLY A 223 6.26 1.43 12.69
C GLY A 223 6.08 0.65 11.38
N GLY A 224 6.83 -0.44 11.22
CA GLY A 224 6.73 -1.38 10.09
C GLY A 224 5.31 -1.90 9.86
N ALA A 225 4.55 -1.93 10.95
CA ALA A 225 3.17 -2.28 11.08
C ALA A 225 2.26 -1.29 10.28
N ASP A 226 2.43 0.02 10.48
CA ASP A 226 1.65 1.08 9.83
C ASP A 226 2.16 1.44 8.42
N MET A 227 3.26 0.81 7.96
CA MET A 227 3.86 1.08 6.64
C MET A 227 2.88 0.96 5.46
N PRO A 228 1.89 0.05 5.43
CA PRO A 228 0.98 -0.03 4.30
C PRO A 228 0.18 1.26 4.08
N VAL A 229 -0.22 1.93 5.17
CA VAL A 229 -0.89 3.25 5.11
C VAL A 229 0.08 4.30 4.55
N VAL A 230 1.32 4.28 5.03
CA VAL A 230 2.38 5.19 4.54
C VAL A 230 2.63 5.00 3.05
N VAL A 231 2.72 3.77 2.56
CA VAL A 231 2.92 3.49 1.13
C VAL A 231 1.77 4.03 0.29
N SER A 232 0.53 3.91 0.78
CA SER A 232 -0.65 4.47 0.14
C SER A 232 -0.66 6.01 0.15
N MET A 233 -0.19 6.63 1.23
CA MET A 233 -0.05 8.09 1.28
C MET A 233 1.04 8.57 0.31
N LEU A 234 2.19 7.89 0.27
CA LEU A 234 3.28 8.22 -0.65
C LEU A 234 2.88 8.00 -2.11
N ASN A 235 1.97 7.05 -2.39
CA ASN A 235 1.30 6.94 -3.69
C ASN A 235 0.54 8.23 -4.03
N SER A 236 -0.25 8.75 -3.09
CA SER A 236 -0.96 10.02 -3.26
C SER A 236 0.02 11.17 -3.57
N TYR A 237 1.11 11.27 -2.82
CA TYR A 237 2.12 12.31 -3.02
C TYR A 237 2.79 12.20 -4.39
N SER A 238 3.07 10.98 -4.86
CA SER A 238 3.61 10.76 -6.20
C SER A 238 2.67 11.28 -7.30
N GLY A 239 1.36 11.09 -7.13
CA GLY A 239 0.34 11.63 -8.03
C GLY A 239 0.28 13.16 -8.03
N TRP A 240 0.29 13.79 -6.85
CA TRP A 240 0.29 15.25 -6.73
C TRP A 240 1.60 15.88 -7.25
N ALA A 241 2.74 15.23 -7.05
CA ALA A 241 4.00 15.65 -7.64
C ALA A 241 3.93 15.63 -9.18
N ALA A 242 3.41 14.54 -9.76
CA ALA A 242 3.22 14.43 -11.21
C ALA A 242 2.24 15.48 -11.75
N ALA A 243 1.16 15.78 -11.03
CA ALA A 243 0.21 16.82 -11.42
C ALA A 243 0.85 18.22 -11.38
N GLY A 244 1.63 18.53 -10.34
CA GLY A 244 2.38 19.79 -10.23
C GLY A 244 3.33 20.01 -11.39
N ILE A 245 4.13 18.99 -11.73
CA ILE A 245 4.99 19.00 -12.91
C ILE A 245 4.17 19.12 -14.21
N GLY A 246 3.01 18.45 -14.27
CA GLY A 246 2.09 18.53 -15.40
C GLY A 246 1.62 19.96 -15.67
N PHE A 247 1.29 20.73 -14.63
CA PHE A 247 0.97 22.16 -14.78
C PHE A 247 2.15 22.97 -15.31
N SER A 248 3.35 22.75 -14.77
CA SER A 248 4.55 23.48 -15.20
C SER A 248 4.89 23.27 -16.67
N LEU A 249 4.60 22.08 -17.20
CA LEU A 249 4.85 21.70 -18.59
C LEU A 249 3.64 21.91 -19.50
N ASN A 250 2.52 22.42 -18.97
CA ASN A 250 1.24 22.52 -19.66
C ASN A 250 0.82 21.19 -20.32
N ASN A 251 1.01 20.08 -19.61
CA ASN A 251 0.75 18.72 -20.09
C ASN A 251 -0.50 18.15 -19.42
N SER A 252 -1.62 18.19 -20.14
CA SER A 252 -2.92 17.72 -19.65
C SER A 252 -2.91 16.24 -19.23
N MET A 253 -2.11 15.39 -19.88
CA MET A 253 -2.04 13.96 -19.52
C MET A 253 -1.42 13.77 -18.14
N LEU A 254 -0.30 14.46 -17.85
CA LEU A 254 0.33 14.40 -16.53
C LEU A 254 -0.58 14.98 -15.43
N ILE A 255 -1.30 16.07 -15.73
CA ILE A 255 -2.25 16.66 -14.80
C ILE A 255 -3.37 15.66 -14.48
N ILE A 256 -4.00 15.06 -15.49
CA ILE A 256 -5.12 14.13 -15.29
C ILE A 256 -4.66 12.85 -14.60
N ALA A 257 -3.60 12.21 -15.10
CA ALA A 257 -3.07 10.98 -14.51
C ALA A 257 -2.59 11.21 -13.07
N GLY A 258 -1.85 12.29 -12.83
CA GLY A 258 -1.37 12.67 -11.50
C GLY A 258 -2.51 12.91 -10.51
N SER A 259 -3.56 13.64 -10.93
CA SER A 259 -4.74 13.92 -10.09
C SER A 259 -5.52 12.65 -9.74
N LEU A 260 -5.67 11.73 -10.70
CA LEU A 260 -6.35 10.44 -10.48
C LEU A 260 -5.59 9.56 -9.49
N VAL A 261 -4.26 9.45 -9.65
CA VAL A 261 -3.41 8.68 -8.73
C VAL A 261 -3.37 9.35 -7.35
N GLY A 262 -3.24 10.68 -7.31
CA GLY A 262 -3.21 11.50 -6.10
C GLY A 262 -4.47 11.32 -5.25
N SER A 263 -5.64 11.48 -5.86
CA SER A 263 -6.93 11.28 -5.18
C SER A 263 -7.16 9.83 -4.75
N SER A 264 -6.86 8.85 -5.61
CA SER A 264 -7.00 7.42 -5.30
C SER A 264 -6.15 7.02 -4.09
N GLY A 265 -4.89 7.44 -4.03
CA GLY A 265 -4.01 7.16 -2.88
C GLY A 265 -4.51 7.78 -1.58
N ALA A 266 -5.06 9.00 -1.63
CA ALA A 266 -5.62 9.68 -0.46
C ALA A 266 -6.87 8.95 0.07
N ILE A 267 -7.78 8.58 -0.82
CA ILE A 267 -9.00 7.82 -0.48
C ILE A 267 -8.63 6.46 0.13
N LEU A 268 -7.70 5.73 -0.51
CA LEU A 268 -7.26 4.43 -0.02
C LEU A 268 -6.61 4.55 1.37
N SER A 269 -5.75 5.55 1.57
CA SER A 269 -5.14 5.80 2.88
C SER A 269 -6.18 6.07 3.97
N TYR A 270 -7.23 6.83 3.64
CA TYR A 270 -8.33 7.09 4.56
C TYR A 270 -9.12 5.81 4.92
N ILE A 271 -9.48 5.01 3.91
CA ILE A 271 -10.19 3.73 4.10
C ILE A 271 -9.38 2.79 4.98
N MET A 272 -8.06 2.69 4.74
CA MET A 272 -7.18 1.87 5.58
C MET A 272 -7.14 2.36 7.03
N CYS A 273 -6.98 3.67 7.26
CA CYS A 273 -6.99 4.25 8.60
C CYS A 273 -8.31 3.95 9.34
N LYS A 274 -9.45 4.13 8.64
CA LYS A 274 -10.78 3.84 9.18
C LYS A 274 -10.94 2.35 9.52
N ALA A 275 -10.46 1.45 8.65
CA ALA A 275 -10.52 0.02 8.89
C ALA A 275 -9.63 -0.44 10.07
N MET A 276 -8.59 0.33 10.40
CA MET A 276 -7.75 0.11 11.60
C MET A 276 -8.28 0.83 12.85
N ASN A 277 -9.40 1.56 12.73
CA ASN A 277 -9.89 2.53 13.72
C ASN A 277 -8.79 3.45 14.29
N ARG A 278 -7.91 3.93 13.41
CA ARG A 278 -6.88 4.92 13.75
C ARG A 278 -7.13 6.18 12.96
N SER A 279 -6.97 7.33 13.60
CA SER A 279 -7.06 8.60 12.88
C SER A 279 -5.88 8.73 11.91
N PHE A 280 -6.13 9.29 10.72
CA PHE A 280 -5.11 9.55 9.72
C PHE A 280 -3.96 10.40 10.29
N PHE A 281 -4.27 11.40 11.10
CA PHE A 281 -3.29 12.24 11.77
C PHE A 281 -2.43 11.47 12.78
N ASN A 282 -3.01 10.53 13.54
CA ASN A 282 -2.26 9.76 14.54
C ASN A 282 -1.25 8.80 13.89
N VAL A 283 -1.57 8.28 12.70
CA VAL A 283 -0.65 7.46 11.91
C VAL A 283 0.51 8.30 11.36
N LEU A 284 0.22 9.49 10.81
CA LEU A 284 1.25 10.36 10.22
C LEU A 284 2.15 11.08 11.22
N LEU A 285 1.59 11.50 12.34
CA LEU A 285 2.37 12.10 13.41
C LEU A 285 3.12 11.05 14.24
N GLY A 286 3.05 9.76 13.89
CA GLY A 286 3.91 8.72 14.44
C GLY A 286 3.88 8.65 15.98
N GLY A 287 2.69 8.66 16.57
CA GLY A 287 2.54 8.53 18.04
C GLY A 287 1.59 9.51 18.74
N PHE A 288 0.73 10.25 18.01
CA PHE A 288 -0.25 11.17 18.63
C PHE A 288 -1.56 10.52 19.11
N GLY A 289 -1.60 9.19 19.20
CA GLY A 289 -2.72 8.46 19.79
C GLY A 289 -2.17 7.23 20.48
N ASN A 290 -2.29 7.23 21.79
CA ASN A 290 -1.71 6.28 22.74
C ASN A 290 -0.23 6.54 23.04
N ALA A 291 0.04 7.67 23.73
CA ALA A 291 0.78 7.45 24.97
C ALA A 291 0.03 6.31 25.66
N PRO A 292 0.67 5.16 25.96
CA PRO A 292 0.07 4.29 26.93
C PRO A 292 -0.13 5.23 28.11
N ASP A 293 -1.39 5.49 28.45
CA ASP A 293 -1.65 5.77 29.84
C ASP A 293 -0.87 4.69 30.58
N ALA A 294 -0.16 5.08 31.63
CA ALA A 294 0.53 4.13 32.48
C ALA A 294 -0.47 3.22 33.22
N GLY A 295 -1.54 2.77 32.56
CA GLY A 295 -2.16 1.48 32.75
C GLY A 295 -1.04 0.46 32.68
N ALA A 296 -0.68 0.01 33.86
CA ALA A 296 0.35 -0.96 34.16
C ALA A 296 0.53 -1.94 33.01
N ALA A 297 1.79 -2.31 32.73
CA ALA A 297 2.07 -3.64 32.20
C ALA A 297 1.10 -4.58 32.88
N ALA A 298 0.13 -5.13 32.13
CA ALA A 298 -0.80 -6.08 32.69
C ALA A 298 0.08 -7.20 33.20
N GLY A 299 0.37 -7.15 34.50
CA GLY A 299 1.29 -8.05 35.15
C GLY A 299 0.82 -9.43 34.80
N SER A 300 1.73 -10.26 34.29
CA SER A 300 1.59 -11.71 34.12
C SER A 300 0.15 -12.18 34.38
N LYS A 301 -0.77 -11.93 33.42
CA LYS A 301 -2.10 -12.52 33.53
C LYS A 301 -1.83 -14.01 33.64
N GLU A 302 -2.34 -14.64 34.70
CA GLU A 302 -2.25 -16.10 34.88
C GLU A 302 -2.50 -16.78 33.55
N ALA A 303 -1.75 -17.84 33.25
CA ALA A 303 -1.90 -18.61 32.03
C ALA A 303 -3.33 -19.16 31.95
N ARG A 304 -4.23 -18.38 31.35
CA ARG A 304 -5.62 -18.74 31.14
C ARG A 304 -5.61 -20.01 30.30
N PRO A 305 -6.29 -21.08 30.73
CA PRO A 305 -6.26 -22.34 30.01
C PRO A 305 -6.83 -22.13 28.60
N VAL A 306 -6.16 -22.68 27.60
CA VAL A 306 -6.64 -22.73 26.21
C VAL A 306 -6.94 -24.18 25.85
N LYS A 307 -8.02 -24.41 25.09
CA LYS A 307 -8.31 -25.74 24.58
C LYS A 307 -7.43 -25.97 23.35
N SER A 308 -6.55 -26.96 23.39
CA SER A 308 -5.71 -27.33 22.25
C SER A 308 -6.25 -28.59 21.58
N GLY A 309 -6.24 -28.62 20.25
CA GLY A 309 -6.60 -29.78 19.44
C GLY A 309 -5.55 -30.09 18.38
N SER A 310 -5.67 -31.27 17.80
CA SER A 310 -4.86 -31.71 16.66
C SER A 310 -5.47 -31.30 15.32
N ALA A 311 -4.74 -31.52 14.23
CA ALA A 311 -5.27 -31.35 12.88
C ALA A 311 -6.46 -32.30 12.63
N ASP A 312 -6.39 -33.53 13.15
CA ASP A 312 -7.44 -34.54 13.00
C ASP A 312 -8.74 -34.13 13.70
N ASP A 313 -8.64 -33.60 14.93
CA ASP A 313 -9.80 -33.08 15.68
C ASP A 313 -10.47 -31.93 14.92
N ALA A 314 -9.65 -31.05 14.35
CA ALA A 314 -10.15 -29.92 13.57
C ALA A 314 -10.82 -30.37 12.27
N THR A 315 -10.23 -31.34 11.58
CA THR A 315 -10.83 -31.94 10.38
C THR A 315 -12.15 -32.61 10.69
N PHE A 316 -12.24 -33.37 11.79
CA PHE A 316 -13.50 -33.99 12.19
C PHE A 316 -14.62 -32.96 12.38
N LEU A 317 -14.32 -31.83 13.03
CA LEU A 317 -15.29 -30.75 13.19
C LEU A 317 -15.67 -30.08 11.87
N LEU A 318 -14.70 -29.90 10.95
CA LEU A 318 -14.92 -29.28 9.66
C LEU A 318 -15.77 -30.15 8.72
N THR A 319 -15.53 -31.46 8.68
CA THR A 319 -16.25 -32.39 7.78
C THR A 319 -17.69 -32.66 8.26
N ASN A 320 -17.98 -32.49 9.55
CA ASN A 320 -19.33 -32.64 10.12
C ASN A 320 -20.11 -31.31 10.23
N ALA A 321 -19.57 -30.22 9.69
CA ALA A 321 -20.24 -28.92 9.68
C ALA A 321 -21.10 -28.75 8.42
N ASP A 322 -22.24 -28.07 8.52
CA ASP A 322 -22.99 -27.67 7.32
C ASP A 322 -22.36 -26.40 6.71
N THR A 323 -21.85 -25.51 7.57
CA THR A 323 -21.30 -24.21 7.20
C THR A 323 -19.95 -23.92 7.85
N VAL A 324 -18.95 -23.59 7.01
CA VAL A 324 -17.60 -23.24 7.44
C VAL A 324 -17.23 -21.85 6.91
N ILE A 325 -16.83 -20.96 7.82
CA ILE A 325 -16.27 -19.64 7.45
C ILE A 325 -14.77 -19.63 7.74
N ILE A 326 -13.95 -19.43 6.71
CA ILE A 326 -12.50 -19.36 6.81
C ILE A 326 -12.07 -17.89 6.92
N VAL A 327 -11.30 -17.57 7.95
CA VAL A 327 -10.74 -16.23 8.18
C VAL A 327 -9.22 -16.27 7.95
N PRO A 328 -8.74 -15.96 6.73
CA PRO A 328 -7.32 -15.94 6.44
C PRO A 328 -6.63 -14.69 7.01
N GLY A 329 -5.44 -14.88 7.57
CA GLY A 329 -4.59 -13.81 8.09
C GLY A 329 -3.17 -13.86 7.54
N TYR A 330 -2.31 -12.96 8.03
CA TYR A 330 -0.93 -12.85 7.56
C TYR A 330 -0.11 -14.14 7.79
N GLY A 331 -0.45 -14.94 8.80
CA GLY A 331 0.22 -16.24 9.02
C GLY A 331 0.06 -17.22 7.85
N LEU A 332 -1.08 -17.20 7.16
CA LEU A 332 -1.31 -17.99 5.94
C LEU A 332 -0.32 -17.59 4.83
N ALA A 333 -0.14 -16.27 4.64
CA ALA A 333 0.75 -15.70 3.64
C ALA A 333 2.23 -16.06 3.90
N VAL A 334 2.64 -15.97 5.17
CA VAL A 334 4.02 -16.28 5.58
C VAL A 334 4.34 -17.77 5.36
N ALA A 335 3.38 -18.65 5.64
CA ALA A 335 3.53 -20.09 5.43
C ALA A 335 3.37 -20.53 3.96
N ARG A 336 2.90 -19.64 3.07
CA ARG A 336 2.53 -19.96 1.68
C ARG A 336 1.55 -21.13 1.59
N ALA A 337 0.52 -21.08 2.44
CA ALA A 337 -0.44 -22.18 2.61
C ALA A 337 -1.71 -22.03 1.76
N GLN A 338 -1.79 -21.01 0.90
CA GLN A 338 -3.00 -20.71 0.10
C GLN A 338 -3.44 -21.86 -0.82
N HIS A 339 -2.50 -22.61 -1.41
CA HIS A 339 -2.84 -23.75 -2.27
C HIS A 339 -3.35 -24.95 -1.47
N ALA A 340 -2.72 -25.24 -0.33
CA ALA A 340 -3.20 -26.29 0.57
C ALA A 340 -4.59 -25.95 1.13
N LEU A 341 -4.84 -24.67 1.40
CA LEU A 341 -6.15 -24.19 1.85
C LEU A 341 -7.22 -24.38 0.77
N LYS A 342 -6.88 -24.07 -0.48
CA LYS A 342 -7.77 -24.29 -1.63
C LYS A 342 -8.13 -25.77 -1.77
N GLU A 343 -7.16 -26.66 -1.67
CA GLU A 343 -7.37 -28.11 -1.70
C GLU A 343 -8.27 -28.58 -0.53
N LEU A 344 -8.05 -28.07 0.68
CA LEU A 344 -8.92 -28.35 1.83
C LEU A 344 -10.36 -27.90 1.56
N THR A 345 -10.55 -26.68 1.03
CA THR A 345 -11.88 -26.17 0.69
C THR A 345 -12.56 -26.99 -0.39
N GLU A 346 -11.85 -27.41 -1.43
CA GLU A 346 -12.40 -28.29 -2.48
C GLU A 346 -12.87 -29.62 -1.87
N LYS A 347 -12.06 -30.26 -1.01
CA LYS A 347 -12.47 -31.49 -0.33
C LYS A 347 -13.69 -31.30 0.57
N LEU A 348 -13.72 -30.24 1.39
CA LEU A 348 -14.88 -29.94 2.23
C LEU A 348 -16.15 -29.69 1.40
N THR A 349 -16.02 -28.98 0.28
CA THR A 349 -17.14 -28.75 -0.65
C THR A 349 -17.65 -30.05 -1.26
N HIS A 350 -16.76 -31.01 -1.59
CA HIS A 350 -17.15 -32.34 -2.04
C HIS A 350 -17.90 -33.16 -0.97
N HIS A 351 -17.64 -32.91 0.31
CA HIS A 351 -18.41 -33.47 1.43
C HIS A 351 -19.75 -32.75 1.68
N GLY A 352 -20.11 -31.77 0.84
CA GLY A 352 -21.37 -31.03 0.96
C GLY A 352 -21.31 -29.85 1.93
N VAL A 353 -20.14 -29.52 2.47
CA VAL A 353 -19.96 -28.39 3.38
C VAL A 353 -19.96 -27.08 2.61
N THR A 354 -20.74 -26.09 3.06
CA THR A 354 -20.73 -24.74 2.49
C THR A 354 -19.54 -23.96 3.05
N VAL A 355 -18.54 -23.69 2.22
CA VAL A 355 -17.33 -22.96 2.61
C VAL A 355 -17.34 -21.52 2.08
N LYS A 356 -17.12 -20.55 2.97
CA LYS A 356 -16.97 -19.13 2.63
C LYS A 356 -15.67 -18.57 3.22
N TYR A 357 -15.04 -17.65 2.50
CA TYR A 357 -13.87 -16.90 2.97
C TYR A 357 -14.30 -15.51 3.42
N ALA A 358 -13.94 -15.14 4.65
CA ALA A 358 -14.21 -13.84 5.23
C ALA A 358 -12.94 -12.98 5.28
N ILE A 359 -12.89 -11.93 4.47
CA ILE A 359 -11.70 -11.08 4.33
C ILE A 359 -11.86 -9.81 5.18
N HIS A 360 -10.90 -9.60 6.07
CA HIS A 360 -10.79 -8.33 6.78
C HIS A 360 -10.02 -7.32 5.92
N PRO A 361 -10.46 -6.04 5.79
CA PRO A 361 -9.84 -5.06 4.89
C PRO A 361 -8.34 -4.81 5.13
N VAL A 362 -7.88 -5.02 6.36
CA VAL A 362 -6.47 -4.85 6.77
C VAL A 362 -5.77 -6.17 7.12
N ALA A 363 -6.32 -7.31 6.70
CA ALA A 363 -5.62 -8.59 6.82
C ALA A 363 -4.37 -8.61 5.92
N GLY A 364 -3.21 -8.82 6.54
CA GLY A 364 -1.93 -8.93 5.84
C GLY A 364 -1.04 -7.70 5.99
N ARG A 365 -0.26 -7.40 4.94
CA ARG A 365 0.70 -6.27 4.89
C ARG A 365 0.46 -5.29 3.75
N MET A 366 -0.65 -5.42 3.03
CA MET A 366 -1.11 -4.43 2.05
C MET A 366 -2.62 -4.51 1.93
N PRO A 367 -3.30 -3.44 1.46
CA PRO A 367 -4.70 -3.54 1.07
C PRO A 367 -4.90 -4.67 0.06
N GLY A 368 -5.93 -5.49 0.29
CA GLY A 368 -6.26 -6.61 -0.58
C GLY A 368 -5.22 -7.74 -0.59
N HIS A 369 -4.29 -7.81 0.38
CA HIS A 369 -3.25 -8.85 0.41
C HIS A 369 -3.86 -10.25 0.34
N MET A 370 -4.91 -10.52 1.14
CA MET A 370 -5.56 -11.84 1.15
C MET A 370 -6.28 -12.12 -0.17
N ASN A 371 -6.97 -11.15 -0.75
CA ASN A 371 -7.67 -11.31 -2.03
C ASN A 371 -6.69 -11.73 -3.15
N VAL A 372 -5.51 -11.09 -3.18
CA VAL A 372 -4.47 -11.41 -4.16
C VAL A 372 -3.90 -12.82 -3.96
N LEU A 373 -3.65 -13.24 -2.72
CA LEU A 373 -3.15 -14.59 -2.43
C LEU A 373 -4.18 -15.69 -2.73
N LEU A 374 -5.45 -15.45 -2.42
CA LEU A 374 -6.53 -16.40 -2.74
C LEU A 374 -6.76 -16.47 -4.25
N ALA A 375 -6.65 -15.35 -4.96
CA ALA A 375 -6.68 -15.33 -6.42
C ALA A 375 -5.49 -16.08 -7.05
N GLU A 376 -4.29 -16.01 -6.46
CA GLU A 376 -3.12 -16.80 -6.87
C GLU A 376 -3.36 -18.31 -6.67
N ALA A 377 -4.10 -18.68 -5.61
CA ALA A 377 -4.54 -20.06 -5.39
C ALA A 377 -5.76 -20.46 -6.24
N GLU A 378 -6.26 -19.59 -7.11
CA GLU A 378 -7.44 -19.81 -7.95
C GLU A 378 -8.71 -20.12 -7.15
N VAL A 379 -8.86 -19.49 -5.98
CA VAL A 379 -10.10 -19.57 -5.20
C VAL A 379 -11.23 -18.84 -5.95
N PRO A 380 -12.41 -19.46 -6.11
CA PRO A 380 -13.56 -18.82 -6.75
C PRO A 380 -14.00 -17.55 -6.00
N TYR A 381 -14.18 -16.43 -6.72
CA TYR A 381 -14.52 -15.14 -6.11
C TYR A 381 -15.89 -15.11 -5.44
N ASP A 382 -16.82 -15.96 -5.86
CA ASP A 382 -18.14 -16.13 -5.25
C ASP A 382 -18.08 -16.73 -3.83
N GLN A 383 -16.95 -17.35 -3.48
CA GLN A 383 -16.69 -17.82 -2.11
C GLN A 383 -16.00 -16.76 -1.24
N VAL A 384 -15.56 -15.63 -1.81
CA VAL A 384 -14.76 -14.62 -1.11
C VAL A 384 -15.61 -13.40 -0.79
N PHE A 385 -15.83 -13.16 0.50
CA PHE A 385 -16.69 -12.08 1.00
C PHE A 385 -15.88 -11.06 1.80
N GLU A 386 -16.23 -9.79 1.62
CA GLU A 386 -15.70 -8.71 2.45
C GLU A 386 -16.41 -8.71 3.83
N MET A 387 -15.73 -8.18 4.85
CA MET A 387 -16.20 -8.17 6.24
C MET A 387 -17.63 -7.60 6.42
N GLU A 388 -18.00 -6.56 5.67
CA GLU A 388 -19.32 -5.93 5.78
C GLU A 388 -20.45 -6.85 5.31
N ASP A 389 -20.18 -7.70 4.32
CA ASP A 389 -21.16 -8.59 3.71
C ASP A 389 -21.35 -9.87 4.53
N ILE A 390 -20.28 -10.40 5.15
CA ILE A 390 -20.30 -11.71 5.83
C ILE A 390 -20.53 -11.63 7.35
N ASN A 391 -20.38 -10.45 7.98
CA ASN A 391 -20.42 -10.36 9.44
C ASN A 391 -21.77 -10.79 10.05
N SER A 392 -22.88 -10.58 9.34
CA SER A 392 -24.22 -11.00 9.76
C SER A 392 -24.40 -12.53 9.78
N GLU A 393 -23.56 -13.27 9.03
CA GLU A 393 -23.67 -14.72 8.90
C GLU A 393 -22.91 -15.50 9.97
N PHE A 394 -21.94 -14.89 10.69
CA PHE A 394 -21.14 -15.60 11.70
C PHE A 394 -21.98 -16.26 12.80
N GLY A 395 -23.15 -15.72 13.15
CA GLY A 395 -24.04 -16.32 14.14
C GLY A 395 -24.69 -17.63 13.70
N GLN A 396 -24.71 -17.91 12.39
CA GLN A 396 -25.28 -19.13 11.81
C GLN A 396 -24.19 -20.16 11.45
N ALA A 397 -22.92 -19.75 11.41
CA ALA A 397 -21.79 -20.61 11.07
C ALA A 397 -21.54 -21.69 12.13
N ASP A 398 -21.40 -22.95 11.69
CA ASP A 398 -21.09 -24.08 12.56
C ASP A 398 -19.63 -24.03 13.02
N VAL A 399 -18.71 -23.80 12.08
CA VAL A 399 -17.28 -23.74 12.37
C VAL A 399 -16.65 -22.52 11.70
N VAL A 400 -15.86 -21.76 12.47
CA VAL A 400 -14.98 -20.73 11.92
C VAL A 400 -13.53 -21.20 12.00
N LEU A 401 -12.83 -21.23 10.86
CA LEU A 401 -11.43 -21.59 10.78
C LEU A 401 -10.57 -20.32 10.61
N VAL A 402 -9.95 -19.86 11.70
CA VAL A 402 -9.05 -18.70 11.73
C VAL A 402 -7.61 -19.15 11.43
N LEU A 403 -7.04 -18.69 10.32
CA LEU A 403 -5.72 -19.12 9.84
C LEU A 403 -4.71 -17.98 9.92
N GLY A 404 -3.93 -17.96 11.01
CA GLY A 404 -2.86 -16.96 11.16
C GLY A 404 -3.34 -15.51 11.24
N ALA A 405 -4.59 -15.30 11.67
CA ALA A 405 -5.16 -14.02 12.04
C ALA A 405 -5.18 -13.88 13.58
N ASN A 406 -5.03 -12.65 14.07
CA ASN A 406 -5.10 -12.36 15.51
C ASN A 406 -5.98 -11.13 15.77
N ASP A 407 -5.48 -9.94 15.49
CA ASP A 407 -6.17 -8.69 15.88
C ASP A 407 -7.50 -8.49 15.15
N VAL A 408 -7.59 -8.93 13.89
CA VAL A 408 -8.79 -8.80 13.04
C VAL A 408 -9.97 -9.66 13.50
N VAL A 409 -9.76 -10.57 14.46
CA VAL A 409 -10.79 -11.39 15.10
C VAL A 409 -10.88 -11.15 16.61
N ASN A 410 -10.18 -10.16 17.16
CA ASN A 410 -10.04 -9.97 18.61
C ASN A 410 -11.26 -9.24 19.21
N PRO A 411 -12.08 -9.90 20.06
CA PRO A 411 -13.27 -9.30 20.66
C PRO A 411 -13.00 -8.08 21.55
N ALA A 412 -11.76 -7.91 22.03
CA ALA A 412 -11.35 -6.76 22.81
C ALA A 412 -11.60 -5.43 22.08
N ALA A 413 -11.63 -5.43 20.74
CA ALA A 413 -11.99 -4.26 19.95
C ALA A 413 -13.43 -3.76 20.23
N LYS A 414 -14.34 -4.63 20.67
CA LYS A 414 -15.73 -4.27 21.02
C LYS A 414 -15.99 -4.24 22.52
N ASN A 415 -15.36 -5.15 23.26
CA ASN A 415 -15.70 -5.41 24.66
C ASN A 415 -14.88 -4.57 25.65
N ASP A 416 -13.68 -4.13 25.26
CA ASP A 416 -12.78 -3.39 26.14
C ASP A 416 -12.51 -1.98 25.60
N PRO A 417 -13.15 -0.94 26.16
CA PRO A 417 -12.92 0.46 25.78
C PRO A 417 -11.48 0.93 25.98
N ASN A 418 -10.70 0.27 26.84
CA ASN A 418 -9.30 0.63 27.11
C ASN A 418 -8.32 -0.11 26.20
N SER A 419 -8.80 -1.02 25.35
CA SER A 419 -7.96 -1.74 24.41
C SER A 419 -7.37 -0.80 23.36
N PRO A 420 -6.09 -0.94 22.99
CA PRO A 420 -5.49 -0.17 21.89
C PRO A 420 -6.18 -0.34 20.53
N ILE A 421 -7.01 -1.38 20.37
CA ILE A 421 -7.83 -1.65 19.18
C ILE A 421 -9.33 -1.41 19.42
N ALA A 422 -9.71 -0.77 20.53
CA ALA A 422 -11.11 -0.43 20.83
C ALA A 422 -11.74 0.34 19.66
N GLY A 423 -12.92 -0.06 19.23
CA GLY A 423 -13.66 0.49 18.08
C GLY A 423 -13.21 0.00 16.71
N MET A 424 -12.16 -0.83 16.60
CA MET A 424 -11.78 -1.47 15.34
C MET A 424 -12.93 -2.37 14.84
N PRO A 425 -13.42 -2.20 13.61
CA PRO A 425 -14.25 -3.21 12.98
C PRO A 425 -13.46 -4.53 12.97
N ILE A 426 -14.12 -5.63 13.35
CA ILE A 426 -13.52 -6.96 13.38
C ILE A 426 -14.45 -7.94 12.68
N LEU A 427 -13.89 -9.06 12.25
CA LEU A 427 -14.67 -10.23 11.89
C LEU A 427 -15.22 -10.85 13.18
N GLU A 428 -16.55 -10.95 13.28
CA GLU A 428 -17.23 -11.40 14.49
C GLU A 428 -17.21 -12.93 14.65
N ALA A 429 -16.05 -13.54 14.46
CA ALA A 429 -15.81 -14.98 14.58
C ALA A 429 -16.32 -15.55 15.91
N PHE A 430 -16.26 -14.74 16.98
CA PHE A 430 -16.78 -15.08 18.31
C PHE A 430 -18.29 -15.36 18.34
N LYS A 431 -19.06 -15.08 17.29
CA LYS A 431 -20.49 -15.40 17.19
C LYS A 431 -20.77 -16.84 16.74
N ALA A 432 -19.82 -17.51 16.09
CA ALA A 432 -19.99 -18.87 15.57
C ALA A 432 -20.17 -19.92 16.67
N LYS A 433 -20.67 -21.10 16.30
CA LYS A 433 -20.89 -22.22 17.24
C LYS A 433 -19.55 -22.78 17.74
N THR A 434 -18.61 -23.06 16.83
CA THR A 434 -17.27 -23.56 17.12
C THR A 434 -16.22 -22.73 16.37
N ILE A 435 -15.06 -22.52 16.99
CA ILE A 435 -13.99 -21.70 16.44
C ILE A 435 -12.69 -22.49 16.52
N ILE A 436 -11.97 -22.57 15.41
CA ILE A 436 -10.68 -23.23 15.30
C ILE A 436 -9.66 -22.16 14.94
N VAL A 437 -8.63 -22.01 15.76
CA VAL A 437 -7.57 -21.02 15.53
C VAL A 437 -6.25 -21.73 15.29
N ASN A 438 -5.70 -21.57 14.09
CA ASN A 438 -4.37 -22.04 13.77
C ASN A 438 -3.31 -20.93 13.94
N LYS A 439 -2.30 -21.21 14.78
CA LYS A 439 -1.11 -20.37 14.96
C LYS A 439 0.08 -21.18 15.47
N ARG A 440 1.30 -20.67 15.30
CA ARG A 440 2.53 -21.36 15.73
C ARG A 440 2.72 -21.41 17.25
N SER A 441 2.29 -20.39 17.98
CA SER A 441 2.47 -20.25 19.43
C SER A 441 1.48 -19.23 20.00
N MET A 442 1.43 -19.03 21.32
CA MET A 442 0.61 -17.98 21.96
C MET A 442 1.13 -16.54 21.77
N ALA A 443 2.11 -16.31 20.89
CA ALA A 443 2.60 -14.96 20.58
C ALA A 443 1.49 -14.01 20.11
N SER A 444 1.61 -12.74 20.50
CA SER A 444 0.68 -11.67 20.16
C SER A 444 0.76 -11.28 18.68
N GLY A 445 -0.28 -10.56 18.24
CA GLY A 445 -0.45 -10.10 16.86
C GLY A 445 0.24 -8.77 16.60
N TYR A 446 -0.37 -7.96 15.73
CA TYR A 446 0.18 -6.68 15.31
C TYR A 446 0.17 -5.65 16.45
N ALA A 447 -0.91 -5.60 17.21
CA ALA A 447 -1.13 -4.67 18.31
C ALA A 447 -0.35 -5.05 19.58
N GLY A 448 0.36 -6.18 19.58
CA GLY A 448 1.04 -6.70 20.77
C GLY A 448 0.08 -7.17 21.87
N LEU A 449 -1.20 -7.30 21.55
CA LEU A 449 -2.25 -7.69 22.48
C LEU A 449 -2.44 -9.20 22.51
N ASP A 450 -2.82 -9.67 23.70
CA ASP A 450 -3.42 -10.98 23.86
C ASP A 450 -4.87 -10.96 23.34
N ASN A 451 -5.43 -12.12 22.99
CA ASN A 451 -6.72 -12.20 22.31
C ASN A 451 -7.72 -13.04 23.08
N GLU A 452 -8.80 -12.40 23.51
CA GLU A 452 -9.87 -13.02 24.30
C GLU A 452 -10.55 -14.18 23.56
N LEU A 453 -10.56 -14.16 22.22
CA LEU A 453 -11.11 -15.23 21.40
C LEU A 453 -10.49 -16.60 21.73
N PHE A 454 -9.19 -16.62 22.03
CA PHE A 454 -8.44 -17.87 22.24
C PHE A 454 -8.82 -18.59 23.53
N TYR A 455 -9.49 -17.89 24.44
CA TYR A 455 -9.88 -18.38 25.76
C TYR A 455 -11.37 -18.71 25.87
N LEU A 456 -12.15 -18.52 24.80
CA LEU A 456 -13.56 -18.88 24.80
C LEU A 456 -13.72 -20.39 24.83
N ASP A 457 -14.76 -20.88 25.51
CA ASP A 457 -15.03 -22.32 25.63
C ASP A 457 -15.24 -23.03 24.30
N LYS A 458 -15.72 -22.29 23.30
CA LYS A 458 -15.98 -22.79 21.96
C LYS A 458 -14.79 -22.62 21.00
N THR A 459 -13.66 -22.16 21.50
CA THR A 459 -12.44 -21.99 20.70
C THR A 459 -11.46 -23.12 20.96
N MET A 460 -10.99 -23.73 19.89
CA MET A 460 -9.94 -24.74 19.87
C MET A 460 -8.70 -24.19 19.15
N MET A 461 -7.54 -24.28 19.81
CA MET A 461 -6.25 -23.87 19.30
C MET A 461 -5.55 -25.06 18.63
N VAL A 462 -5.20 -24.92 17.35
CA VAL A 462 -4.42 -25.91 16.61
C VAL A 462 -3.03 -25.34 16.37
N PHE A 463 -2.06 -25.80 17.16
CA PHE A 463 -0.70 -25.25 17.10
C PHE A 463 0.12 -25.85 15.96
N GLY A 464 0.77 -24.99 15.19
CA GLY A 464 1.68 -25.42 14.12
C GLY A 464 1.92 -24.35 13.06
N ASP A 465 2.82 -24.67 12.13
CA ASP A 465 2.91 -23.91 10.88
C ASP A 465 1.62 -24.10 10.06
N ALA A 466 1.09 -23.02 9.50
CA ALA A 466 -0.22 -23.06 8.85
C ALA A 466 -0.24 -24.01 7.65
N LYS A 467 0.85 -24.08 6.88
CA LYS A 467 0.91 -24.97 5.72
C LYS A 467 0.85 -26.43 6.16
N LYS A 468 1.68 -26.80 7.15
CA LYS A 468 1.73 -28.17 7.67
C LYS A 468 0.38 -28.59 8.25
N VAL A 469 -0.24 -27.75 9.07
CA VAL A 469 -1.53 -28.08 9.71
C VAL A 469 -2.62 -28.26 8.66
N ILE A 470 -2.68 -27.39 7.65
CA ILE A 470 -3.67 -27.51 6.58
C ILE A 470 -3.40 -28.76 5.72
N GLU A 471 -2.14 -29.06 5.38
CA GLU A 471 -1.79 -30.30 4.66
C GLU A 471 -2.18 -31.56 5.45
N ASP A 472 -1.99 -31.55 6.77
CA ASP A 472 -2.41 -32.65 7.64
C ASP A 472 -3.95 -32.74 7.70
N MET A 473 -4.66 -31.60 7.74
CA MET A 473 -6.12 -31.58 7.64
C MET A 473 -6.60 -32.16 6.31
N VAL A 474 -5.98 -31.78 5.19
CA VAL A 474 -6.31 -32.27 3.83
C VAL A 474 -6.20 -33.79 3.74
N LYS A 475 -5.18 -34.39 4.38
CA LYS A 475 -5.02 -35.85 4.43
C LYS A 475 -6.12 -36.50 5.29
N ALA A 476 -6.52 -35.86 6.37
CA ALA A 476 -7.54 -36.39 7.27
C ALA A 476 -8.98 -36.27 6.74
N VAL A 477 -9.24 -35.47 5.69
CA VAL A 477 -10.56 -35.38 5.03
C VAL A 477 -10.80 -36.58 4.08
N GLU A 478 -9.79 -37.42 3.80
CA GLU A 478 -9.92 -38.57 2.89
C GLU A 478 -10.98 -39.60 3.27
#